data_AF-A0A2M7B7Q1-F1
#
_entry.id   AF-A0A2M7B7Q1-F1
#
_cell.length_a   1.000
_cell.length_b   1.000
_cell.length_c   1.000
_cell.angle_alpha   90.00
_cell.angle_beta   90.00
_cell.angle_gamma   90.00
#
_symmetry.space_group_name_H-M   'P 1'
#
loop_
_entity.id
_entity.type
_entity.pdbx_description
1 polymer ?
#
loop_
_entity_poly.entity_id
_entity_poly.type
_entity_poly.pdbx_seq_one_letter_code
_entity_poly.pdbx_strand_id
1 'polypeptide(L)'
;DDLTTTNPERLKIAIEKKAGNTILIKPNQIGTLSETLNVVKMAYENNWEVIVSHRSGETMDNFIADLAVGIGAWGLKAGAPGAPERLVKYERILEIREKI
;
A
#
# COMPACT_ATOMS: atom_id res chain seq x y z
N ASP A 1 -0.25 8.30 -7.04
CA ASP A 1 -1.55 7.97 -6.44
C ASP A 1 -2.61 7.89 -7.54
N ASP A 2 -3.22 9.02 -7.94
CA ASP A 2 -4.28 9.02 -8.96
C ASP A 2 -3.82 8.64 -10.37
N LEU A 3 -2.51 8.75 -10.64
CA LEU A 3 -1.92 8.30 -11.89
C LEU A 3 -2.07 6.79 -12.11
N THR A 4 -1.84 5.99 -11.06
CA THR A 4 -1.74 4.52 -11.16
C THR A 4 -2.94 3.82 -10.53
N THR A 5 -3.56 4.39 -9.50
CA THR A 5 -4.79 3.89 -8.83
C THR A 5 -4.80 2.38 -8.56
N THR A 6 -3.66 1.81 -8.15
CA THR A 6 -3.49 0.36 -7.93
C THR A 6 -3.93 -0.50 -9.14
N ASN A 7 -3.87 0.05 -10.35
CA ASN A 7 -4.31 -0.61 -11.57
C ASN A 7 -3.09 -1.04 -12.40
N PRO A 8 -3.01 -2.31 -12.83
CA PRO A 8 -1.83 -2.85 -13.52
C PRO A 8 -1.58 -2.17 -14.87
N GLU A 9 -2.62 -1.89 -15.66
CA GLU A 9 -2.47 -1.23 -16.96
C GLU A 9 -1.95 0.21 -16.82
N ARG A 10 -2.46 0.94 -15.82
CA ARG A 10 -1.97 2.30 -15.53
C ARG A 10 -0.54 2.31 -15.00
N LEU A 11 -0.19 1.35 -14.14
CA LEU A 11 1.19 1.18 -13.67
C LEU A 11 2.13 0.89 -14.85
N LYS A 12 1.76 -0.02 -15.75
CA LYS A 12 2.53 -0.32 -16.96
C LYS A 12 2.78 0.95 -17.81
N ILE A 13 1.74 1.74 -18.08
CA ILE A 13 1.89 3.01 -18.81
C ILE A 13 2.82 3.98 -18.06
N ALA A 14 2.69 4.08 -16.73
CA ALA A 14 3.52 4.96 -15.93
C ALA A 14 5.01 4.55 -15.95
N ILE A 15 5.28 3.23 -15.94
CA ILE A 15 6.63 2.67 -16.08
C ILE A 15 7.20 3.00 -17.47
N GLU A 16 6.47 2.71 -18.54
CA GLU A 16 6.90 2.97 -19.92
C GLU A 16 7.22 4.44 -20.16
N LYS A 17 6.41 5.34 -19.59
CA LYS A 17 6.58 6.79 -19.69
C LYS A 17 7.59 7.37 -18.69
N LYS A 18 8.21 6.54 -17.83
CA LYS A 18 9.08 6.98 -16.73
C LYS A 18 8.43 8.09 -15.88
N ALA A 19 7.14 7.95 -15.61
CA ALA A 19 6.33 8.98 -14.95
C ALA A 19 6.44 8.97 -13.42
N GLY A 20 7.29 8.10 -12.86
CA GLY A 20 7.52 7.96 -11.42
C GLY A 20 8.43 6.78 -11.12
N ASN A 21 8.57 6.48 -9.83
CA ASN A 21 9.36 5.38 -9.30
C ASN A 21 8.71 4.73 -8.06
N THR A 22 7.49 5.13 -7.70
CA THR A 22 6.80 4.67 -6.50
C THR A 22 5.30 4.59 -6.77
N ILE A 23 4.67 3.49 -6.36
CA ILE A 23 3.23 3.33 -6.42
C ILE A 23 2.62 3.40 -5.02
N LEU A 24 1.49 4.09 -4.90
CA LEU A 24 0.65 4.08 -3.71
C LEU A 24 -0.41 2.98 -3.87
N ILE A 25 -0.33 1.95 -3.04
CA ILE A 25 -1.22 0.77 -3.08
C ILE A 25 -2.39 0.99 -2.13
N LYS A 26 -3.60 0.94 -2.69
CA LYS A 26 -4.88 0.96 -1.96
C LYS A 26 -5.66 -0.29 -2.38
N PRO A 27 -5.69 -1.36 -1.56
CA PRO A 27 -6.24 -2.65 -1.99
C PRO A 27 -7.68 -2.57 -2.53
N ASN A 28 -8.50 -1.69 -1.95
CA ASN A 28 -9.88 -1.49 -2.37
C ASN A 28 -10.05 -0.74 -3.70
N GLN A 29 -8.98 -0.29 -4.36
CA GLN A 29 -9.05 0.26 -5.72
C GLN A 29 -9.04 -0.83 -6.80
N ILE A 30 -8.46 -1.99 -6.52
CA ILE A 30 -8.38 -3.12 -7.48
C ILE A 30 -9.37 -4.23 -7.14
N GLY A 31 -9.72 -4.38 -5.85
CA GLY A 31 -10.84 -5.21 -5.40
C GLY A 31 -10.40 -6.41 -4.58
N THR A 32 -9.43 -7.19 -5.05
CA THR A 32 -8.96 -8.40 -4.34
C THR A 32 -7.51 -8.29 -3.85
N LEU A 33 -7.19 -9.11 -2.83
CA LEU A 33 -5.84 -9.23 -2.33
C LEU A 33 -4.90 -9.82 -3.41
N SER A 34 -5.33 -10.84 -4.14
CA SER A 34 -4.52 -11.46 -5.20
C SER A 34 -4.16 -10.45 -6.30
N GLU A 35 -5.10 -9.62 -6.74
CA GLU A 35 -4.81 -8.57 -7.71
C GLU A 35 -3.91 -7.48 -7.14
N THR A 36 -4.10 -7.12 -5.86
CA THR A 36 -3.20 -6.20 -5.16
C THR A 36 -1.75 -6.72 -5.18
N LEU A 37 -1.54 -8.00 -4.85
CA LEU A 37 -0.22 -8.63 -4.86
C LEU A 37 0.38 -8.72 -6.27
N ASN A 38 -0.44 -8.93 -7.30
CA ASN A 38 0.03 -8.91 -8.68
C ASN A 38 0.55 -7.51 -9.08
N VAL A 39 -0.13 -6.44 -8.66
CA VAL A 39 0.32 -5.05 -8.91
C VAL A 39 1.61 -4.73 -8.14
N VAL A 40 1.70 -5.16 -6.88
CA VAL A 40 2.91 -5.02 -6.06
C VAL A 40 4.10 -5.74 -6.72
N LYS A 41 3.90 -6.98 -7.18
CA LYS A 41 4.92 -7.75 -7.88
C LYS A 41 5.41 -7.04 -9.15
N MET A 42 4.47 -6.54 -9.96
CA MET A 42 4.80 -5.76 -11.16
C MET A 42 5.61 -4.50 -10.83
N ALA A 43 5.30 -3.80 -9.73
CA ALA A 43 6.05 -2.63 -9.31
C ALA A 43 7.51 -3.00 -8.97
N TYR A 44 7.72 -4.03 -8.14
CA TYR A 44 9.06 -4.47 -7.75
C TYR A 44 9.88 -5.00 -8.94
N GLU A 45 9.28 -5.76 -9.86
CA GLU A 45 9.96 -6.23 -11.08
C GLU A 45 10.45 -5.07 -11.96
N ASN A 46 9.87 -3.88 -11.82
CA ASN A 46 10.25 -2.69 -12.55
C ASN A 46 11.02 -1.67 -11.69
N ASN A 47 11.55 -2.07 -10.54
CA ASN A 47 12.28 -1.21 -9.59
C ASN A 47 11.46 0.00 -9.10
N TRP A 48 10.14 -0.17 -8.96
CA TRP A 48 9.29 0.81 -8.30
C TRP A 48 9.12 0.45 -6.83
N GLU A 49 9.24 1.45 -5.97
CA GLU A 49 8.92 1.31 -4.56
C GLU A 49 7.41 1.23 -4.35
N VAL A 50 7.01 0.61 -3.24
CA VAL A 50 5.61 0.45 -2.87
C VAL A 50 5.35 1.12 -1.53
N ILE A 51 4.33 1.98 -1.50
CA ILE A 51 3.78 2.52 -0.26
C ILE A 51 2.35 1.99 -0.12
N VAL A 52 2.06 1.27 0.96
CA VAL A 52 0.68 0.86 1.27
C VAL A 52 -0.06 2.05 1.89
N SER A 53 -1.31 2.27 1.50
CA SER A 53 -2.06 3.47 1.89
C SER A 53 -3.45 3.17 2.40
N HIS A 54 -3.85 3.96 3.39
CA HIS A 54 -5.22 4.07 3.84
C HIS A 54 -6.15 4.73 2.79
N ARG A 55 -7.44 4.85 3.15
CA ARG A 55 -8.43 5.71 2.50
C ARG A 55 -8.89 6.82 3.45
N SER A 56 -9.49 7.88 2.89
CA SER A 56 -10.02 9.00 3.70
C SER A 56 -11.17 8.55 4.61
N GLY A 57 -12.09 7.74 4.12
CA GLY A 57 -13.02 6.98 4.96
C GLY A 57 -12.36 5.68 5.39
N GLU A 58 -12.03 5.55 6.67
CA GLU A 58 -11.41 4.33 7.20
C GLU A 58 -12.24 3.67 8.30
N THR A 59 -11.85 2.44 8.62
CA THR A 59 -12.43 1.59 9.64
C THR A 59 -11.38 1.19 10.69
N MET A 60 -11.80 0.49 11.74
CA MET A 60 -10.88 -0.04 12.75
C MET A 60 -10.04 -1.24 12.27
N ASP A 61 -10.30 -1.75 11.05
CA ASP A 61 -9.48 -2.79 10.44
C ASP A 61 -8.04 -2.29 10.24
N ASN A 62 -7.05 -3.05 10.69
CA ASN A 62 -5.62 -2.69 10.59
C ASN A 62 -4.86 -3.54 9.55
N PHE A 63 -5.57 -4.23 8.65
CA PHE A 63 -5.01 -5.14 7.65
C PHE A 63 -3.87 -4.53 6.83
N ILE A 64 -3.96 -3.24 6.50
CA ILE A 64 -2.93 -2.57 5.69
C ILE A 64 -1.57 -2.50 6.38
N ALA A 65 -1.50 -2.62 7.71
CA ALA A 65 -0.25 -2.74 8.45
C ALA A 65 0.41 -4.11 8.19
N ASP A 66 -0.35 -5.21 8.34
CA ASP A 66 0.11 -6.56 8.00
C ASP A 66 0.52 -6.67 6.53
N LEU A 67 -0.29 -6.08 5.62
CA LEU A 67 0.03 -6.06 4.21
C LEU A 67 1.35 -5.33 3.95
N ALA A 68 1.56 -4.15 4.55
CA ALA A 68 2.79 -3.37 4.36
C ALA A 68 4.04 -4.15 4.78
N VAL A 69 4.00 -4.81 5.95
CA VAL A 69 5.12 -5.63 6.42
C VAL A 69 5.28 -6.88 5.54
N GLY A 70 4.18 -7.58 5.25
CA GLY A 70 4.19 -8.85 4.51
C GLY A 70 4.71 -8.74 3.09
N ILE A 71 4.53 -7.59 2.43
CA ILE A 71 5.07 -7.33 1.08
C ILE A 71 6.42 -6.60 1.10
N GLY A 72 6.99 -6.33 2.28
CA GLY A 72 8.23 -5.55 2.41
C GLY A 72 8.11 -4.13 1.82
N ALA A 73 6.96 -3.48 2.01
CA ALA A 73 6.71 -2.15 1.46
C ALA A 73 7.72 -1.13 1.99
N TRP A 74 8.10 -0.16 1.15
CA TRP A 74 8.97 0.95 1.54
C TRP A 74 8.36 1.79 2.67
N GLY A 75 7.03 1.89 2.70
CA GLY A 75 6.35 2.60 3.77
C GLY A 75 4.85 2.34 3.86
N LEU A 76 4.28 2.83 4.96
CA LEU A 76 2.85 2.82 5.24
C LEU A 76 2.35 4.26 5.40
N LYS A 77 1.39 4.65 4.56
CA LYS A 77 0.66 5.92 4.66
C LYS A 77 -0.68 5.68 5.38
N ALA A 78 -0.65 5.75 6.70
CA ALA A 78 -1.81 5.49 7.56
C ALA A 78 -2.45 6.74 8.20
N GLY A 79 -1.96 7.96 7.93
CA GLY A 79 -2.58 9.22 8.39
C GLY A 79 -1.97 9.77 9.68
N ALA A 80 -2.48 10.91 10.17
CA ALA A 80 -1.98 11.47 11.42
C ALA A 80 -2.41 10.59 12.62
N PRO A 81 -1.57 10.47 13.68
CA PRO A 81 -1.85 9.65 14.86
C PRO A 81 -2.83 10.33 15.83
N GLY A 82 -3.96 10.84 15.32
CA GLY A 82 -4.98 11.54 16.11
C GLY A 82 -6.34 10.86 16.14
N ALA A 83 -6.72 10.21 15.03
CA ALA A 83 -8.01 9.53 14.93
C ALA A 83 -7.85 8.02 15.20
N PRO A 84 -8.78 7.38 15.94
CA PRO A 84 -8.65 5.97 16.34
C PRO A 84 -8.43 5.01 15.17
N GLU A 85 -9.12 5.23 14.05
CA GLU A 85 -9.00 4.39 12.87
C GLU A 85 -7.63 4.50 12.17
N ARG A 86 -6.82 5.50 12.53
CA ARG A 86 -5.42 5.65 12.07
C ARG A 86 -4.47 5.01 13.06
N LEU A 87 -4.68 5.26 14.36
CA LEU A 87 -3.84 4.75 15.45
C LEU A 87 -3.72 3.22 15.43
N VAL A 88 -4.83 2.50 15.20
CA VAL A 88 -4.82 1.02 15.19
C VAL A 88 -3.88 0.39 14.14
N LYS A 89 -3.53 1.11 13.08
CA LYS A 89 -2.54 0.65 12.09
C LYS A 89 -1.12 0.76 12.66
N TYR A 90 -0.82 1.83 13.38
CA TYR A 90 0.48 2.05 14.01
C TYR A 90 0.70 1.08 15.17
N GLU A 91 -0.33 0.88 16.01
CA GLU A 91 -0.31 -0.13 17.07
C GLU A 91 -0.03 -1.52 16.49
N ARG A 92 -0.69 -1.87 15.38
CA ARG A 92 -0.44 -3.14 14.69
C ARG A 92 1.00 -3.28 14.19
N ILE A 93 1.62 -2.22 13.68
CA ILE A 93 3.05 -2.26 13.30
C ILE A 93 3.94 -2.53 14.52
N LEU A 94 3.63 -1.95 15.69
CA LEU A 94 4.38 -2.22 16.92
C LEU A 94 4.20 -3.68 17.36
N GLU A 95 2.99 -4.22 17.31
CA GLU A 95 2.72 -5.64 17.63
C GLU A 95 3.47 -6.60 16.70
N ILE A 96 3.51 -6.31 15.40
CA ILE A 96 4.24 -7.12 14.42
C ILE A 96 5.74 -7.07 14.73
N ARG A 97 6.28 -5.88 15.03
CA ARG A 97 7.68 -5.68 15.39
C ARG A 97 8.08 -6.47 16.64
N GLU A 98 7.22 -6.59 17.64
CA GLU A 98 7.53 -7.38 18.84
C GLU A 98 7.63 -8.89 18.60
N LYS A 99 7.13 -9.37 17.44
CA LYS A 99 7.10 -10.80 17.08
C LYS A 99 8.20 -11.22 16.11
N ILE A 100 8.97 -10.28 15.57
CA ILE A 100 10.07 -10.52 14.59
C ILE A 100 11.41 -10.04 15.15
#